data_AF-A0A9X2BFF6-F1
#
_entry.id   AF-A0A9X2BFF6-F1
#
_cell.length_a   1.000
_cell.length_b   1.000
_cell.length_c   1.000
_cell.angle_alpha   90.00
_cell.angle_beta   90.00
_cell.angle_gamma   90.00
#
_symmetry.space_group_name_H-M   'P 1'
#
loop_
_entity.id
_entity.type
_entity.pdbx_description
1 polymer ?
#
loop_
_entity_poly.entity_id
_entity_poly.type
_entity_poly.pdbx_seq_one_letter_code
_entity_poly.pdbx_strand_id
1 'polypeptide(L)'
;MSSKEIIEKATKHYGERVQIEKAKNDCVELIQALSRYYNYNRGTIERVAEEVANVTLMADQLRLIVGETLVDDIRLKKLVRLEKYIDSHKRNFTDDI
;
A
#
# COMPACT_ATOMS: atom_id res chain seq x y z
N MET A 1 -6.34 -15.29 17.29
CA MET A 1 -6.33 -13.82 17.22
C MET A 1 -6.43 -13.42 15.76
N SER A 2 -7.29 -12.46 15.43
CA SER A 2 -7.40 -11.90 14.08
C SER A 2 -6.27 -10.91 13.80
N SER A 3 -5.95 -10.66 12.53
CA SER A 3 -4.97 -9.64 12.13
C SER A 3 -5.32 -8.27 12.72
N LYS A 4 -6.62 -7.94 12.78
CA LYS A 4 -7.13 -6.72 13.41
C LYS A 4 -6.80 -6.65 14.91
N GLU A 5 -7.00 -7.73 15.66
CA GLU A 5 -6.66 -7.78 17.09
C GLU A 5 -5.17 -7.61 17.36
N ILE A 6 -4.30 -8.14 16.49
CA ILE A 6 -2.84 -7.96 16.58
C ILE A 6 -2.47 -6.49 16.36
N ILE A 7 -3.06 -5.88 15.34
CA ILE A 7 -2.81 -4.48 14.97
C ILE A 7 -3.32 -3.54 16.06
N GLU A 8 -4.54 -3.73 16.57
CA GLU A 8 -5.08 -2.94 17.67
C GLU A 8 -4.20 -3.03 18.92
N LYS A 9 -3.71 -4.24 19.23
CA LYS A 9 -2.76 -4.45 20.34
C LYS A 9 -1.45 -3.70 20.11
N ALA A 10 -0.92 -3.71 18.89
CA ALA A 10 0.32 -3.00 18.55
C ALA A 10 0.15 -1.48 18.63
N THR A 11 -0.95 -0.93 18.11
CA THR A 11 -1.25 0.51 18.21
C THR A 11 -1.43 0.94 19.67
N LYS A 12 -2.11 0.13 20.49
CA LYS A 12 -2.27 0.41 21.93
C LYS A 12 -0.96 0.32 22.71
N HIS A 13 -0.05 -0.59 22.33
CA HIS A 13 1.20 -0.81 23.04
C HIS A 13 2.29 0.23 22.69
N TYR A 14 2.47 0.55 21.42
CA TYR A 14 3.53 1.46 20.95
C TYR A 14 3.06 2.91 20.74
N GLY A 15 1.75 3.13 20.63
CA GLY A 15 1.17 4.44 20.33
C GLY A 15 1.17 4.79 18.84
N GLU A 16 0.21 5.63 18.44
CA GLU A 16 -0.04 5.99 17.03
C GLU A 16 1.19 6.61 16.36
N ARG A 17 1.90 7.50 17.06
CA ARG A 17 3.08 8.20 16.52
C ARG A 17 4.19 7.24 16.09
N VAL A 18 4.45 6.18 16.87
CA VAL A 18 5.48 5.19 16.57
C VAL A 18 5.09 4.38 15.33
N GLN A 19 3.82 4.01 15.20
CA GLN A 19 3.33 3.29 14.03
C GLN A 19 3.38 4.13 12.76
N ILE A 20 3.06 5.43 12.85
CA ILE A 20 3.18 6.36 11.71
C ILE A 20 4.64 6.47 11.25
N GLU A 21 5.60 6.58 12.17
CA GLU A 21 7.02 6.62 11.81
C GLU A 21 7.51 5.29 11.23
N LYS A 22 7.06 4.15 11.75
CA LYS A 22 7.38 2.84 11.17
C LYS A 22 6.82 2.70 9.75
N ALA A 23 5.57 3.09 9.53
CA ALA A 23 4.96 3.09 8.20
C ALA A 23 5.73 3.94 7.18
N LYS A 24 6.21 5.12 7.60
CA LYS A 24 7.09 5.97 6.78
C LYS A 24 8.39 5.27 6.41
N ASN A 25 9.05 4.62 7.37
CA ASN A 25 10.29 3.89 7.14
C ASN A 25 10.09 2.74 6.14
N ASP A 26 9.02 1.96 6.30
CA ASP A 26 8.73 0.82 5.43
C ASP A 26 8.42 1.29 3.99
N CYS A 27 7.77 2.45 3.82
CA CYS A 27 7.59 3.06 2.49
C CYS A 27 8.94 3.44 1.85
N VAL A 28 9.88 3.97 2.64
CA VAL A 28 11.23 4.29 2.16
C VAL A 28 12.01 3.02 1.79
N GLU A 29 11.89 1.94 2.56
CA GLU A 29 12.51 0.65 2.25
C GLU A 29 11.94 0.05 0.95
N LEU A 30 10.62 0.13 0.74
CA LEU A 30 9.99 -0.31 -0.50
C LEU A 30 10.49 0.50 -1.72
N ILE A 31 10.60 1.82 -1.60
CA ILE A 31 11.14 2.67 -2.67
C ILE A 31 12.57 2.23 -3.03
N GLN A 32 13.41 1.96 -2.03
CA GLN A 32 14.78 1.50 -2.25
C GLN A 32 14.81 0.10 -2.90
N ALA A 33 13.98 -0.83 -2.44
CA ALA A 33 13.91 -2.18 -2.99
C ALA A 33 13.48 -2.17 -4.47
N LEU A 34 12.42 -1.42 -4.80
CA LEU A 34 11.94 -1.24 -6.18
C LEU A 34 13.01 -0.61 -7.06
N SER A 35 13.68 0.45 -6.58
CA SER A 35 14.72 1.14 -7.34
C SER A 35 15.90 0.23 -7.62
N ARG A 36 16.38 -0.51 -6.61
CA ARG A 36 17.48 -1.47 -6.77
C ARG A 36 17.13 -2.53 -7.81
N TYR A 37 15.97 -3.18 -7.66
CA TYR A 37 15.59 -4.31 -8.51
C TYR A 37 15.28 -3.89 -9.95
N TYR A 38 14.39 -2.92 -10.14
CA TYR A 38 13.90 -2.57 -11.48
C TYR A 38 14.76 -1.55 -12.23
N ASN A 39 15.42 -0.61 -11.54
CA ASN A 39 16.16 0.47 -12.23
C ASN A 39 17.66 0.17 -12.35
N TYR A 40 18.22 -0.55 -11.38
CA TYR A 40 19.67 -0.77 -11.30
C TYR A 40 20.09 -2.23 -11.51
N ASN A 41 19.13 -3.13 -11.74
CA ASN A 41 19.35 -4.58 -11.85
C ASN A 41 20.19 -5.14 -10.68
N ARG A 42 19.88 -4.68 -9.46
CA ARG A 42 20.55 -5.03 -8.20
C ARG A 42 19.52 -5.48 -7.17
N GLY A 43 19.91 -6.34 -6.24
CA GLY A 43 18.97 -6.87 -5.24
C GLY A 43 18.08 -7.98 -5.82
N THR A 44 17.01 -8.32 -5.11
CA THR A 44 16.19 -9.51 -5.42
C THR A 44 14.70 -9.21 -5.38
N ILE A 45 13.92 -10.04 -6.08
CA ILE A 45 12.45 -9.92 -6.09
C ILE A 45 11.87 -10.27 -4.72
N GLU A 46 12.52 -11.16 -3.97
CA GLU A 46 12.14 -11.53 -2.61
C GLU A 46 12.21 -10.34 -1.66
N ARG A 47 13.25 -9.49 -1.78
CA ARG A 47 13.35 -8.27 -0.98
C ARG A 47 12.25 -7.26 -1.34
N VAL A 48 11.88 -7.16 -2.61
CA VAL A 48 10.71 -6.34 -3.02
C VAL A 48 9.43 -6.89 -2.40
N ALA A 49 9.23 -8.20 -2.44
CA ALA A 49 8.05 -8.84 -1.86
C ALA A 49 7.94 -8.63 -0.34
N GLU A 50 9.06 -8.73 0.38
CA GLU A 50 9.14 -8.44 1.82
C GLU A 50 8.69 -7.00 2.11
N GLU A 51 9.22 -6.01 1.38
CA GLU A 51 8.86 -4.61 1.62
C GLU A 51 7.43 -4.27 1.20
N VAL A 52 6.88 -4.94 0.19
CA VAL A 52 5.46 -4.85 -0.13
C VAL A 52 4.61 -5.38 1.04
N ALA A 53 5.01 -6.51 1.64
CA ALA A 53 4.30 -7.07 2.79
C ALA A 53 4.38 -6.15 4.01
N ASN A 54 5.55 -5.56 4.30
CA ASN A 54 5.74 -4.60 5.39
C ASN A 54 4.83 -3.37 5.22
N VAL A 55 4.86 -2.73 4.04
CA VAL A 55 4.02 -1.57 3.74
C VAL A 55 2.53 -1.92 3.79
N THR A 56 2.14 -3.11 3.33
CA THR A 56 0.73 -3.55 3.40
C THR A 56 0.25 -3.68 4.83
N LEU A 57 1.05 -4.33 5.69
CA LEU A 57 0.73 -4.45 7.11
C LEU A 57 0.63 -3.07 7.77
N MET A 58 1.57 -2.16 7.48
CA MET A 58 1.55 -0.80 8.01
C MET A 58 0.37 0.03 7.49
N ALA A 59 -0.03 -0.15 6.23
CA ALA A 59 -1.22 0.48 5.68
C ALA A 59 -2.49 0.02 6.40
N ASP A 60 -2.59 -1.25 6.80
CA ASP A 60 -3.71 -1.74 7.61
C ASP A 60 -3.73 -1.08 9.00
N GLN A 61 -2.57 -0.83 9.63
CA GLN A 61 -2.51 -0.11 10.90
C GLN A 61 -2.90 1.36 10.74
N LEU A 62 -2.40 2.02 9.71
CA LEU A 62 -2.76 3.40 9.38
C LEU A 62 -4.26 3.53 9.07
N ARG A 63 -4.87 2.52 8.44
CA ARG A 63 -6.32 2.49 8.21
C ARG A 63 -7.10 2.53 9.53
N LEU A 64 -6.63 1.86 10.58
CA LEU A 64 -7.25 1.96 11.91
C LEU A 64 -7.04 3.35 12.55
N ILE A 65 -5.82 3.91 12.44
CA ILE A 65 -5.46 5.20 13.05
C ILE A 65 -6.20 6.37 12.37
N VAL A 66 -6.26 6.38 11.04
CA VAL A 66 -6.88 7.44 10.24
C VAL A 66 -8.41 7.32 10.23
N GLY A 67 -8.93 6.10 10.37
CA GLY A 67 -10.35 5.79 10.35
C GLY A 67 -10.72 4.89 9.19
N GLU A 68 -11.19 3.68 9.51
CA GLU A 68 -11.46 2.61 8.54
C GLU A 68 -12.42 3.05 7.43
N THR A 69 -13.57 3.60 7.80
CA THR A 69 -14.61 4.02 6.86
C THR A 69 -14.09 5.08 5.87
N LEU A 70 -13.34 6.06 6.36
CA LEU A 70 -12.80 7.13 5.53
C LEU A 70 -11.83 6.57 4.48
N VAL A 71 -10.92 5.70 4.89
CA VAL A 71 -9.93 5.08 4.00
C VAL A 71 -10.60 4.18 2.97
N ASP A 72 -11.59 3.39 3.38
CA ASP A 72 -12.31 2.47 2.48
C ASP A 72 -13.14 3.21 1.44
N ASP A 73 -13.85 4.27 1.83
CA ASP A 73 -14.60 5.13 0.90
C ASP A 73 -13.69 5.76 -0.15
N ILE A 74 -12.51 6.23 0.27
CA ILE A 74 -11.50 6.79 -0.64
C ILE A 74 -10.94 5.69 -1.56
N ARG A 75 -10.65 4.50 -1.03
CA ARG A 75 -10.17 3.35 -1.81
C ARG A 75 -11.18 2.95 -2.88
N LEU A 76 -12.46 2.84 -2.53
CA LEU A 76 -13.53 2.54 -3.48
C LEU A 76 -13.61 3.58 -4.60
N LYS A 77 -13.59 4.88 -4.25
CA LYS A 77 -13.56 5.97 -5.24
C LYS A 77 -12.36 5.88 -6.17
N LYS A 78 -11.19 5.47 -5.67
CA LYS A 78 -9.98 5.26 -6.49
C LYS A 78 -10.12 4.05 -7.42
N LEU A 79 -10.70 2.93 -6.96
CA LEU A 79 -10.94 1.75 -7.80
C LEU A 79 -11.90 2.07 -8.95
N VAL A 80 -13.02 2.74 -8.66
CA VAL A 80 -13.97 3.17 -9.71
C VAL A 80 -13.29 4.10 -10.73
N ARG A 81 -12.39 4.99 -10.30
CA ARG A 81 -11.62 5.84 -11.22
C ARG A 81 -10.66 5.02 -12.08
N LEU A 82 -9.99 4.03 -11.50
CA LEU A 82 -9.06 3.17 -12.22
C LEU A 82 -9.78 2.34 -13.30
N GLU A 83 -10.92 1.74 -12.98
CA GLU A 83 -11.77 1.02 -13.93
C GLU A 83 -12.19 1.90 -15.10
N LYS A 84 -12.66 3.14 -14.82
CA LYS A 84 -12.99 4.12 -15.86
C LYS A 84 -11.80 4.44 -16.77
N TYR A 85 -10.59 4.53 -16.23
CA TYR A 85 -9.39 4.76 -17.04
C TYR A 85 -9.07 3.56 -17.91
N ILE A 86 -9.20 2.34 -17.40
CA ILE A 86 -8.99 1.12 -18.21
C ILE A 86 -9.98 1.07 -19.37
N ASP A 87 -11.25 1.39 -19.13
CA ASP A 87 -12.29 1.36 -20.16
C ASP A 87 -12.20 2.52 -21.16
N SER A 88 -11.72 3.70 -20.73
CA SER A 88 -11.42 4.78 -21.68
C SER A 88 -10.23 4.44 -22.56
N HIS A 89 -9.19 3.80 -22.02
CA HIS A 89 -8.05 3.35 -22.82
C HIS A 89 -8.47 2.29 -23.83
N LYS A 90 -9.31 1.31 -23.46
CA LYS A 90 -9.82 0.30 -24.41
C LYS A 90 -10.58 0.92 -25.59
N ARG A 91 -11.42 1.94 -25.35
CA ARG A 91 -12.18 2.62 -26.42
C ARG A 91 -11.28 3.33 -27.43
N ASN A 92 -10.19 3.94 -26.95
CA ASN A 92 -9.22 4.60 -27.84
C ASN A 92 -8.39 3.60 -28.69
N PHE A 93 -8.38 2.30 -28.37
CA PHE A 93 -7.71 1.28 -29.18
C PHE A 93 -8.65 0.57 -30.18
N THR A 94 -9.98 0.66 -30.00
CA THR A 94 -10.96 0.03 -30.90
C THR A 94 -11.44 0.94 -32.04
N ASP A 95 -11.21 2.25 -31.93
CA ASP A 95 -11.59 3.23 -32.97
C ASP A 95 -10.47 3.46 -34.02
N ASP A 96 -9.32 2.79 -33.88
CA ASP A 96 -8.14 2.86 -34.77
C ASP A 96 -7.98 1.61 -35.69
N ILE A 97 -9.05 0.84 -35.93
CA ILE A 97 -9.07 -0.29 -36.90
C ILE A 97 -10.12 -0.07 -37.99
#